data_AF-A0A512AV89-F1
#
_entry.id   AF-A0A512AV89-F1
#
_cell.length_a   1.000
_cell.length_b   1.000
_cell.length_c   1.000
_cell.angle_alpha   90.00
_cell.angle_beta   90.00
_cell.angle_gamma   90.00
#
_symmetry.space_group_name_H-M   'P 1'
#
loop_
_entity.id
_entity.type
_entity.pdbx_description
1 polymer ?
#
loop_
_entity_poly.entity_id
_entity_poly.type
_entity_poly.pdbx_seq_one_letter_code
_entity_poly.pdbx_strand_id
1 'polypeptide(L)'
;MLRTKEHIYSYLIQPSHLFLKQVVKIVETNRYILVLDLRNTKKLFIPDQVIENYENRLETIKKEAFKSSEYDGVKFILVPKS
;
A
#
# COMPACT_ATOMS: atom_id res chain seq x y z
N MET A 1 -4.46 15.66 -10.33
CA MET A 1 -4.64 16.11 -8.93
C MET A 1 -3.49 15.50 -8.17
N LEU A 2 -2.64 16.29 -7.52
CA LEU A 2 -1.40 15.77 -6.95
C LEU A 2 -1.69 14.71 -5.88
N ARG A 3 -1.14 13.51 -6.04
CA ARG A 3 -1.28 12.44 -5.02
C ARG A 3 -0.36 12.72 -3.84
N THR A 4 -0.85 12.47 -2.63
CA THR A 4 -0.08 12.59 -1.38
C THR A 4 -0.01 11.25 -0.66
N LYS A 5 0.93 11.11 0.29
CA LYS A 5 0.97 9.92 1.16
C LYS A 5 -0.38 9.68 1.83
N GLU A 6 -1.04 10.75 2.29
CA GLU A 6 -2.29 10.71 3.04
C GLU A 6 -3.44 10.19 2.18
N HIS A 7 -3.47 10.59 0.91
CA HIS A 7 -4.45 10.09 -0.04
C HIS A 7 -4.27 8.58 -0.26
N ILE A 8 -3.06 8.13 -0.59
CA ILE A 8 -2.79 6.70 -0.81
C ILE A 8 -3.04 5.88 0.47
N TYR A 9 -2.64 6.41 1.62
CA TYR A 9 -2.85 5.78 2.91
C TYR A 9 -4.34 5.61 3.22
N SER A 10 -5.11 6.68 3.05
CA SER A 10 -6.56 6.67 3.31
C SER A 10 -7.28 5.74 2.35
N TYR A 11 -6.91 5.76 1.07
CA TYR A 11 -7.48 4.86 0.07
C TYR A 11 -7.21 3.38 0.40
N LEU A 12 -5.98 3.02 0.78
CA LEU A 12 -5.62 1.62 1.06
C LEU A 12 -6.17 1.09 2.39
N ILE A 13 -6.38 1.94 3.40
CA ILE A 13 -6.53 1.49 4.80
C ILE A 13 -7.93 1.79 5.39
N GLN A 14 -8.76 2.59 4.74
CA GLN A 14 -10.13 2.87 5.21
C GLN A 14 -11.11 1.70 4.97
N PRO A 15 -12.14 1.52 5.81
CA PRO A 15 -12.63 2.46 6.83
C PRO A 15 -11.84 2.54 8.15
N SER A 16 -11.22 1.48 8.67
CA SER A 16 -10.05 1.56 9.58
C SER A 16 -9.67 0.16 10.05
N HIS A 17 -8.61 -0.39 9.47
CA HIS A 17 -8.05 -1.65 9.94
C HIS A 17 -6.71 -1.39 10.60
N LEU A 18 -6.74 -1.24 11.93
CA LEU A 18 -5.59 -0.99 12.80
C LEU A 18 -4.38 -1.87 12.46
N PHE A 19 -4.61 -3.12 12.06
CA PHE A 19 -3.55 -4.03 11.63
C PHE A 19 -2.90 -3.62 10.30
N LEU A 20 -3.65 -3.10 9.31
CA LEU A 20 -3.07 -2.64 8.03
C LEU A 20 -2.12 -1.47 8.25
N LYS A 21 -2.40 -0.60 9.22
CA LYS A 21 -1.48 0.48 9.60
C LYS A 21 -0.12 -0.04 10.09
N GLN A 22 -0.09 -1.26 10.64
CA GLN A 22 1.14 -1.88 11.14
C GLN A 22 1.94 -2.55 10.02
N VAL A 23 1.30 -2.96 8.94
CA VAL A 23 1.93 -3.72 7.84
C VAL A 23 2.05 -2.95 6.53
N VAL A 24 1.37 -1.81 6.37
CA VAL A 24 1.51 -0.95 5.20
C VAL A 24 2.33 0.28 5.59
N LYS A 25 3.47 0.45 4.92
CA LYS A 25 4.33 1.63 5.07
C LYS A 25 4.28 2.44 3.78
N ILE A 26 4.03 3.74 3.91
CA ILE A 26 4.00 4.66 2.76
C ILE A 26 5.09 5.69 2.95
N VAL A 27 5.97 5.81 1.96
CA VAL A 27 7.06 6.79 1.92
C VAL A 27 6.79 7.74 0.77
N GLU A 28 6.95 9.02 1.02
CA GLU A 28 6.68 10.06 0.05
C GLU A 28 7.95 10.85 -0.25
N THR A 29 8.19 11.07 -1.53
CA THR A 29 9.30 11.89 -2.05
C THR A 29 8.71 13.03 -2.89
N ASN A 30 9.54 13.92 -3.44
CA ASN A 30 9.05 15.02 -4.27
C ASN A 30 8.34 14.57 -5.55
N ARG A 31 8.68 13.39 -6.09
CA ARG A 31 8.15 12.91 -7.39
C ARG A 31 7.30 11.64 -7.29
N TYR A 32 7.51 10.85 -6.23
CA TYR A 32 6.93 9.52 -6.11
C TYR A 32 6.40 9.25 -4.71
N ILE A 33 5.46 8.31 -4.64
CA ILE A 33 4.99 7.66 -3.44
C ILE A 33 5.36 6.19 -3.55
N LEU A 34 6.06 5.68 -2.54
CA LEU A 34 6.42 4.29 -2.39
C LEU A 34 5.49 3.64 -1.37
N VAL A 35 4.70 2.67 -1.81
CA VAL A 35 3.87 1.82 -0.96
C VAL A 35 4.62 0.53 -0.68
N LEU A 36 4.75 0.14 0.58
CA LEU A 36 5.39 -1.08 1.04
C LEU A 36 4.37 -1.93 1.79
N ASP A 37 4.20 -3.17 1.35
CA ASP A 37 3.39 -4.20 2.01
C ASP A 37 4.32 -5.15 2.77
N LEU A 38 4.21 -5.12 4.09
CA LEU A 38 5.00 -5.86 5.07
C LEU A 38 4.20 -7.01 5.70
N ARG A 39 3.04 -7.39 5.13
CA ARG A 39 2.20 -8.47 5.69
C ARG A 39 2.96 -9.78 5.86
N ASN A 40 3.75 -10.15 4.85
CA ASN A 40 4.52 -11.39 4.85
C ASN A 40 5.66 -11.38 5.89
N THR A 41 6.16 -10.21 6.29
CA THR A 41 7.26 -10.10 7.26
C THR A 41 6.76 -10.01 8.70
N LYS A 42 5.61 -9.38 8.96
CA LYS A 42 5.12 -9.14 10.33
C LYS A 42 4.16 -10.20 10.88
N LYS A 43 3.70 -11.15 10.07
CA LYS A 43 2.82 -12.28 10.48
C LYS A 43 1.67 -11.87 11.43
N LEU A 44 1.02 -10.74 11.15
CA LEU A 44 -0.16 -10.31 11.92
C LEU A 44 -1.39 -11.07 11.43
N PHE A 45 -2.26 -11.45 12.37
CA PHE A 45 -3.59 -11.94 12.00
C PHE A 45 -4.42 -10.80 11.43
N ILE A 46 -4.91 -10.99 10.21
CA ILE A 46 -5.72 -10.03 9.47
C ILE A 46 -6.95 -10.78 8.94
N PRO A 47 -8.18 -10.33 9.20
CA PRO A 47 -9.37 -10.96 8.65
C PRO A 47 -9.37 -10.99 7.12
N ASP A 48 -9.80 -12.10 6.52
CA ASP A 48 -9.74 -12.35 5.07
C ASP A 48 -10.48 -11.28 4.26
N GLN A 49 -11.68 -10.87 4.70
CA GLN A 49 -12.45 -9.81 4.05
C GLN A 49 -11.66 -8.50 3.93
N VAL A 50 -10.73 -8.27 4.85
CA VAL A 50 -9.92 -7.06 4.86
C VAL A 50 -8.72 -7.21 3.93
N ILE A 51 -8.12 -8.39 3.90
CA ILE A 51 -7.09 -8.74 2.91
C ILE A 51 -7.64 -8.53 1.52
N GLU A 52 -8.82 -9.08 1.23
CA GLU A 52 -9.46 -8.98 -0.08
C GLU A 52 -9.72 -7.53 -0.49
N ASN A 53 -10.30 -6.72 0.42
CA ASN A 53 -10.53 -5.30 0.17
C ASN A 53 -9.21 -4.53 -0.07
N TYR A 54 -8.18 -4.83 0.71
CA TYR A 54 -6.86 -4.24 0.55
C TYR A 54 -6.25 -4.61 -0.81
N GLU A 55 -6.28 -5.88 -1.19
CA GLU A 55 -5.69 -6.38 -2.44
C GLU A 55 -6.39 -5.81 -3.67
N ASN A 56 -7.72 -5.71 -3.66
CA ASN A 56 -8.49 -5.07 -4.73
C ASN A 56 -8.07 -3.60 -4.94
N ARG A 57 -7.86 -2.86 -3.85
CA ARG A 57 -7.40 -1.46 -3.90
C ARG A 57 -5.93 -1.36 -4.28
N LEU A 58 -5.10 -2.28 -3.81
CA LEU A 58 -3.68 -2.34 -4.13
C LEU A 58 -3.47 -2.60 -5.63
N GLU A 59 -4.22 -3.52 -6.23
CA GLU A 59 -4.18 -3.78 -7.67
C GLU A 59 -4.64 -2.57 -8.49
N THR A 60 -5.58 -1.77 -7.98
CA THR A 60 -5.94 -0.49 -8.62
C THR A 60 -4.75 0.46 -8.66
N ILE A 61 -4.03 0.63 -7.56
CA ILE A 61 -2.83 1.49 -7.51
C ILE A 61 -1.71 0.94 -8.40
N LYS A 62 -1.54 -0.38 -8.43
CA LYS A 62 -0.50 -1.05 -9.21
C LYS A 62 -0.63 -0.80 -10.71
N LYS A 63 -1.86 -0.69 -11.23
CA LYS A 63 -2.12 -0.34 -12.64
C LYS A 63 -1.58 1.05 -13.03
N GLU A 64 -1.44 1.93 -12.04
CA GLU A 64 -0.96 3.30 -12.23
C GLU A 64 0.51 3.46 -11.79
N ALA A 65 1.16 2.37 -11.38
CA ALA A 65 2.51 2.39 -10.87
C ALA A 65 3.54 2.38 -12.01
N PHE A 66 4.65 3.09 -11.80
CA PHE A 66 5.82 2.97 -12.68
C PHE A 66 6.57 1.66 -12.47
N LYS A 67 6.54 1.13 -11.24
CA LYS A 67 7.21 -0.12 -10.90
C LYS A 67 6.50 -0.80 -9.74
N SER A 68 6.39 -2.12 -9.80
CA SER A 68 6.07 -2.96 -8.65
C SER A 68 6.97 -4.19 -8.65
N SER A 69 7.38 -4.66 -7.47
CA SER A 69 8.17 -5.88 -7.31
C SER A 69 8.11 -6.36 -5.86
N GLU A 70 8.71 -7.50 -5.59
CA GLU A 70 8.82 -8.11 -4.26
C GLU A 70 10.29 -8.42 -3.97
N TYR A 71 10.74 -8.06 -2.78
CA TYR A 71 12.09 -8.36 -2.31
C TYR A 71 12.02 -8.73 -0.83
N ASP A 72 12.57 -9.89 -0.48
CA ASP A 72 12.61 -10.39 0.91
C ASP A 72 11.23 -10.37 1.62
N GLY A 73 10.19 -10.81 0.91
CA GLY A 73 8.81 -10.81 1.41
C GLY A 73 8.18 -9.42 1.55
N VAL A 74 8.85 -8.35 1.12
CA VAL A 74 8.28 -7.00 1.07
C VAL A 74 7.86 -6.68 -0.35
N LYS A 75 6.55 -6.53 -0.59
CA LYS A 75 6.06 -6.02 -1.87
C LYS A 75 6.15 -4.51 -1.87
N PHE A 76 6.61 -3.94 -2.96
CA PHE A 76 6.64 -2.48 -3.13
C PHE A 76 5.98 -2.04 -4.42
N ILE A 77 5.38 -0.86 -4.38
CA ILE A 77 4.75 -0.20 -5.51
C ILE A 77 5.21 1.26 -5.53
N LEU A 78 5.79 1.68 -6.65
CA LEU A 78 6.25 3.04 -6.88
C LEU A 78 5.25 3.78 -7.78
N VAL A 79 4.57 4.76 -7.20
CA VAL A 79 3.49 5.52 -7.83
C VAL A 79 3.95 6.96 -8.09
N PRO A 80 3.77 7.53 -9.29
CA PRO A 80 4.05 8.94 -9.54
C PRO A 80 3.04 9.87 -8.82
N LYS A 81 3.47 11.09 -8.50
CA LYS A 81 2.63 12.12 -7.87
C LYS A 81 1.70 12.91 -8.83
N SER A 82 1.73 12.57 -10.12
CA SER A 82 0.95 13.20 -11.22
C SER A 82 -0.53 13.40 -10.89
#